data_AF-A0A1R0GQL8-F1
#
_entry.id   AF-A0A1R0GQL8-F1
#
_cell.length_a   1.000
_cell.length_b   1.000
_cell.length_c   1.000
_cell.angle_alpha   90.00
_cell.angle_beta   90.00
_cell.angle_gamma   90.00
#
_symmetry.space_group_name_H-M   'P 1'
#
loop_
_entity.id
_entity.type
_entity.pdbx_description
1 polymer ?
#
loop_
_entity_poly.entity_id
_entity_poly.type
_entity_poly.pdbx_seq_one_letter_code
_entity_poly.pdbx_strand_id
1 'polypeptide(L)'
;LTYGTLGGRFTTIEGLLRQVYEDLDRDTPFTGDSSTESRRAQFAGFLKKLEDTYNGLNLPITLVLDDPVSNSYVQNLYAPDPDPNMFIETYERTFEQNEDLGLNDINVDNYAE
;
A
#
# COMPACT_ATOMS: atom_id res chain seq x y z
N LEU A 1 -6.24 -3.40 -0.53
CA LEU A 1 -5.26 -3.88 -1.52
C LEU A 1 -4.57 -5.07 -0.89
N THR A 2 -4.55 -6.23 -1.54
CA THR A 2 -3.82 -7.40 -1.06
C THR A 2 -2.34 -7.28 -1.42
N TYR A 3 -1.47 -8.06 -0.78
CA TYR A 3 -0.05 -8.05 -1.11
C TYR A 3 0.17 -8.32 -2.62
N GLY A 4 1.12 -7.60 -3.22
CA GLY A 4 1.51 -7.78 -4.63
C GLY A 4 0.60 -7.11 -5.67
N THR A 5 -0.51 -6.45 -5.31
CA THR A 5 -1.44 -5.87 -6.31
C THR A 5 -0.85 -4.78 -7.19
N LEU A 6 0.16 -4.04 -6.71
CA LEU A 6 0.78 -2.94 -7.45
C LEU A 6 2.20 -3.26 -7.98
N GLY A 7 2.74 -4.44 -7.64
CA GLY A 7 4.12 -4.84 -7.92
C GLY A 7 5.17 -3.98 -7.19
N GLY A 8 6.45 -4.28 -7.42
CA GLY A 8 7.55 -3.45 -6.93
C GLY A 8 7.69 -2.18 -7.76
N ARG A 9 7.69 -1.01 -7.11
CA ARG A 9 7.79 0.29 -7.79
C ARG A 9 8.67 1.26 -7.02
N PHE A 10 9.43 2.04 -7.78
CA PHE A 10 10.13 3.22 -7.28
C PHE A 10 9.31 4.45 -7.65
N THR A 11 8.72 5.11 -6.65
CA THR A 11 7.77 6.21 -6.84
C THR A 11 7.79 7.16 -5.64
N THR A 12 7.03 8.26 -5.72
CA THR A 12 6.76 9.17 -4.60
C THR A 12 5.41 8.82 -3.95
N ILE A 13 5.14 9.36 -2.77
CA ILE A 13 3.82 9.20 -2.11
C ILE A 13 2.69 9.71 -3.02
N GLU A 14 2.88 10.89 -3.63
CA GLU A 14 1.92 11.44 -4.59
C GLU A 14 1.72 10.51 -5.79
N GLY A 15 2.82 10.04 -6.39
CA GLY A 15 2.77 9.15 -7.55
C GLY A 15 2.07 7.83 -7.24
N LEU A 16 2.29 7.27 -6.05
CA LEU A 16 1.59 6.08 -5.57
C LEU A 16 0.07 6.32 -5.48
N LEU A 17 -0.36 7.41 -4.83
CA LEU A 17 -1.78 7.72 -4.66
C LEU A 17 -2.47 8.01 -6.00
N ARG A 18 -1.78 8.71 -6.91
CA ARG A 18 -2.28 8.97 -8.28
C ARG A 18 -2.45 7.67 -9.06
N GLN A 19 -1.48 6.75 -8.99
CA GLN A 19 -1.59 5.46 -9.65
C GLN A 19 -2.77 4.64 -9.11
N VAL A 20 -2.95 4.62 -7.78
CA VAL A 20 -4.11 3.95 -7.15
C VAL A 20 -5.42 4.57 -7.64
N TYR A 21 -5.48 5.89 -7.80
CA TYR A 21 -6.64 6.55 -8.38
C TYR A 21 -6.90 6.09 -9.82
N GLU A 22 -5.88 6.13 -10.68
CA GLU A 22 -6.00 5.76 -12.10
C GLU A 22 -6.43 4.31 -12.28
N ASP A 23 -5.87 3.38 -11.50
CA ASP A 23 -6.22 1.97 -11.57
C ASP A 23 -7.65 1.72 -11.08
N LEU A 24 -8.08 2.42 -10.02
CA LEU A 24 -9.45 2.30 -9.53
C LEU A 24 -10.47 2.95 -10.48
N ASP A 25 -10.18 4.10 -11.07
CA ASP A 25 -11.07 4.79 -12.01
C ASP A 25 -11.23 3.99 -13.32
N ARG A 26 -10.14 3.38 -13.82
CA ARG A 26 -10.14 2.57 -15.04
C ARG A 26 -10.82 1.21 -14.86
N ASP A 27 -10.48 0.48 -13.80
CA ASP A 27 -10.76 -0.96 -13.71
C ASP A 27 -11.96 -1.30 -12.81
N THR A 28 -12.71 -0.32 -12.26
CA THR A 28 -13.85 -0.66 -11.38
C THR A 28 -15.15 -0.95 -12.12
N PRO A 29 -15.72 -2.18 -11.96
CA PRO A 29 -17.05 -2.53 -12.48
C PRO A 29 -18.21 -1.90 -11.68
N PHE A 30 -17.94 -1.00 -10.72
CA PHE A 30 -18.98 -0.34 -9.92
C PHE A 30 -19.82 0.68 -10.71
N THR A 31 -19.48 0.92 -11.98
CA THR A 31 -20.25 1.72 -12.95
C THR A 31 -21.09 0.86 -13.88
N GLY A 32 -21.03 -0.48 -13.79
CA GLY A 32 -21.85 -1.40 -14.58
C GLY A 32 -23.36 -1.30 -14.28
N ASP A 33 -24.18 -1.78 -15.21
CA ASP A 33 -25.65 -1.76 -15.17
C ASP A 33 -26.28 -2.38 -13.89
N SER A 34 -25.55 -3.29 -13.25
CA SER A 34 -25.96 -4.03 -12.06
C SER A 34 -25.66 -3.31 -10.74
N SER A 35 -25.01 -2.14 -10.78
CA SER A 35 -24.68 -1.35 -9.58
C SER A 35 -25.87 -0.50 -9.11
N THR A 36 -26.04 -0.35 -7.79
CA THR A 36 -27.02 0.59 -7.23
C THR A 36 -26.49 2.04 -7.33
N GLU A 37 -27.40 3.01 -7.47
CA GLU A 37 -27.04 4.44 -7.46
C GLU A 37 -26.27 4.84 -6.20
N SER A 38 -26.67 4.29 -5.04
CA SER A 38 -26.00 4.52 -3.77
C SER A 38 -24.53 4.10 -3.79
N ARG A 39 -24.21 2.98 -4.44
CA ARG A 39 -22.85 2.45 -4.51
C ARG A 39 -21.98 3.24 -5.49
N ARG A 40 -22.57 3.69 -6.60
CA ARG A 40 -21.91 4.63 -7.53
C ARG A 40 -21.55 5.94 -6.85
N ALA A 41 -22.48 6.53 -6.10
CA ALA A 41 -22.25 7.78 -5.39
C ALA A 41 -21.16 7.65 -4.31
N GLN A 42 -21.16 6.55 -3.55
CA GLN A 42 -20.12 6.27 -2.56
C GLN A 42 -18.74 6.12 -3.21
N PHE A 43 -18.66 5.40 -4.33
CA PHE A 43 -17.41 5.18 -5.04
C PHE A 43 -16.86 6.49 -5.66
N ALA A 44 -17.72 7.28 -6.30
CA ALA A 44 -17.34 8.61 -6.81
C ALA A 44 -16.84 9.53 -5.69
N GLY A 45 -17.50 9.51 -4.52
CA GLY A 45 -17.06 10.25 -3.34
C GLY A 45 -15.72 9.77 -2.79
N PHE A 46 -15.43 8.46 -2.88
CA PHE A 46 -14.13 7.90 -2.52
C PHE A 46 -13.02 8.36 -3.48
N LEU A 47 -13.25 8.26 -4.80
CA LEU A 47 -12.29 8.72 -5.82
C LEU A 47 -12.00 10.21 -5.67
N LYS A 48 -13.03 11.04 -5.42
CA LYS A 48 -12.85 12.47 -5.16
C LYS A 48 -11.94 12.74 -3.96
N LYS A 49 -12.12 12.01 -2.85
CA LYS A 49 -11.26 12.14 -1.67
C LYS A 49 -9.82 11.76 -1.97
N LEU A 50 -9.60 10.72 -2.77
CA LEU A 50 -8.26 10.29 -3.17
C LEU A 50 -7.59 11.36 -4.06
N GLU A 51 -8.34 11.91 -5.00
CA GLU A 51 -7.95 13.06 -5.83
C GLU A 51 -7.57 14.28 -4.99
N ASP A 52 -8.44 14.69 -4.06
CA ASP A 52 -8.16 15.82 -3.18
C ASP A 52 -6.92 15.58 -2.31
N THR A 53 -6.68 14.33 -1.93
CA THR A 53 -5.54 13.94 -1.11
C THR A 53 -4.23 14.04 -1.87
N TYR A 54 -4.10 13.46 -3.06
CA TYR A 54 -2.84 13.57 -3.83
C TYR A 54 -2.61 14.98 -4.40
N ASN A 55 -3.65 15.80 -4.54
CA ASN A 55 -3.52 17.22 -4.87
C ASN A 55 -3.22 18.12 -3.65
N GLY A 56 -3.10 17.55 -2.45
CA GLY A 56 -2.77 18.27 -1.22
C GLY A 56 -3.91 19.13 -0.65
N LEU A 57 -5.15 18.95 -1.12
CA LEU A 57 -6.34 19.66 -0.64
C LEU A 57 -6.92 19.04 0.65
N ASN A 58 -6.62 17.76 0.90
CA ASN A 58 -7.09 17.01 2.06
C ASN A 58 -5.91 16.48 2.89
N LEU A 59 -5.43 17.31 3.83
CA LEU A 59 -4.33 17.01 4.75
C LEU A 59 -4.71 17.45 6.18
N PRO A 60 -4.15 16.81 7.23
CA PRO A 60 -3.14 15.75 7.19
C PRO A 60 -3.73 14.36 6.86
N ILE A 61 -2.88 13.47 6.38
CA ILE A 61 -3.18 12.04 6.21
C ILE A 61 -2.12 11.19 6.91
N THR A 62 -2.49 9.97 7.26
CA THR A 62 -1.55 8.95 7.73
C THR A 62 -1.41 7.88 6.66
N LEU A 63 -0.19 7.71 6.13
CA LEU A 63 0.15 6.60 5.24
C LEU A 63 0.76 5.48 6.09
N VAL A 64 0.16 4.30 6.06
CA VAL A 64 0.69 3.09 6.71
C VAL A 64 1.18 2.16 5.61
N LEU A 65 2.48 1.84 5.63
CA LEU A 65 3.08 0.83 4.76
C LEU A 65 3.50 -0.34 5.64
N ASP A 66 2.86 -1.48 5.41
CA ASP A 66 3.15 -2.73 6.10
C ASP A 66 3.73 -3.73 5.10
N ASP A 67 4.99 -4.12 5.32
CA ASP A 67 5.74 -5.02 4.46
C ASP A 67 6.47 -6.10 5.29
N PRO A 68 5.89 -7.31 5.38
CA PRO A 68 6.46 -8.42 6.15
C PRO A 68 7.85 -8.87 5.67
N VAL A 69 8.26 -8.55 4.44
CA VAL A 69 9.58 -8.90 3.90
C VAL A 69 10.58 -7.74 3.93
N SER A 70 10.19 -6.59 4.50
CA SER A 70 11.05 -5.42 4.72
C SER A 70 11.76 -4.91 3.45
N ASN A 71 11.10 -4.99 2.29
CA ASN A 71 11.65 -4.53 1.01
C ASN A 71 11.13 -3.14 0.60
N SER A 72 10.18 -2.58 1.36
CA SER A 72 9.62 -1.25 1.14
C SER A 72 10.46 -0.17 1.82
N TYR A 73 10.60 0.99 1.17
CA TYR A 73 11.39 2.12 1.66
C TYR A 73 10.67 3.44 1.47
N VAL A 74 10.70 4.29 2.49
CA VAL A 74 10.27 5.69 2.43
C VAL A 74 11.45 6.58 2.80
N GLN A 75 11.71 7.59 1.97
CA GLN A 75 12.83 8.51 2.19
C GLN A 75 12.57 9.43 3.39
N ASN A 76 13.52 9.47 4.33
CA ASN A 76 13.59 10.48 5.39
C ASN A 76 14.28 11.75 4.85
N LEU A 77 13.57 12.87 4.82
CA LEU A 77 14.08 14.17 4.35
C LEU A 77 14.98 14.88 5.37
N TYR A 78 14.90 14.52 6.64
CA TYR A 78 15.67 15.09 7.74
C TYR A 78 16.98 14.34 8.02
N ALA A 79 17.28 13.28 7.27
CA ALA A 79 18.47 12.46 7.49
C ALA A 79 19.75 13.33 7.57
N PRO A 80 20.64 13.08 8.55
CA PRO A 80 20.66 11.92 9.45
C PRO A 80 19.73 12.02 10.68
N ASP A 81 19.05 13.16 10.87
CA ASP A 81 18.13 13.35 11.98
C ASP A 81 16.80 12.58 11.77
N PRO A 82 16.12 12.15 12.84
CA PRO A 82 14.85 11.45 12.73
C PRO A 82 13.73 12.40 12.24
N ASP A 83 12.89 11.91 11.32
CA ASP A 83 11.71 12.65 10.86
C ASP A 83 10.61 12.62 11.93
N PRO A 84 10.12 13.77 12.42
CA PRO A 84 9.07 13.81 13.43
C PRO A 84 7.71 13.28 12.96
N ASN A 85 7.48 13.17 11.65
CA ASN A 85 6.23 12.68 11.05
C ASN A 85 6.34 11.25 10.51
N MET A 86 7.46 10.56 10.75
CA MET A 86 7.67 9.18 10.32
C MET A 86 7.92 8.28 11.52
N PHE A 87 7.19 7.17 11.58
CA PHE A 87 7.40 6.11 12.55
C PHE A 87 7.72 4.82 11.80
N ILE A 88 8.78 4.13 12.23
CA ILE A 88 9.23 2.87 11.65
C ILE A 88 9.25 1.83 12.77
N GLU A 89 8.56 0.72 12.56
CA GLU A 89 8.49 -0.41 13.47
C GLU A 89 8.91 -1.69 12.75
N THR A 90 9.77 -2.47 13.39
CA THR A 90 10.15 -3.81 12.93
C THR A 90 9.45 -4.82 13.82
N TYR A 91 8.84 -5.84 13.21
CA TYR A 91 8.10 -6.87 13.92
C TYR A 91 8.49 -8.27 13.42
N GLU A 92 8.24 -9.27 14.26
CA GLU A 92 8.38 -10.69 13.90
C GLU A 92 7.16 -11.14 13.10
N ARG A 93 7.39 -11.74 11.93
CA ARG A 93 6.31 -12.26 11.09
C ARG A 93 5.47 -13.28 11.84
N THR A 94 4.16 -13.23 11.63
CA THR A 94 3.25 -14.26 12.14
C THR A 94 3.46 -15.59 11.39
N PHE A 95 2.99 -16.69 12.00
CA PHE A 95 3.03 -18.00 11.35
C PHE A 95 2.33 -17.98 9.98
N GLU A 96 1.17 -17.33 9.88
CA GLU A 96 0.40 -17.17 8.63
C GLU A 96 1.18 -16.36 7.58
N GLN A 97 1.84 -15.27 7.98
CA GLN A 97 2.69 -14.51 7.06
C GLN A 97 3.86 -15.37 6.54
N ASN A 98 4.43 -16.24 7.37
CA ASN A 98 5.47 -17.16 6.91
C ASN A 98 4.91 -18.28 6.00
N GLU A 99 3.70 -18.79 6.25
CA GLU A 99 3.02 -19.75 5.37
C GLU A 99 2.80 -19.13 3.99
N ASP A 100 2.23 -17.91 3.95
CA ASP A 100 1.95 -17.19 2.70
C ASP A 100 3.22 -16.91 1.88
N LEU A 101 4.34 -16.73 2.57
CA LEU A 101 5.67 -16.53 1.96
C LEU A 101 6.39 -17.86 1.65
N GLY A 102 5.83 -19.00 2.03
CA GLY A 102 6.44 -20.33 1.82
C GLY A 102 7.69 -20.57 2.67
N LEU A 103 7.79 -19.94 3.85
CA LEU A 103 8.99 -19.94 4.69
C LEU A 103 8.99 -21.01 5.78
N ASN A 104 7.83 -21.51 6.21
CA ASN A 104 7.74 -22.42 7.35
C ASN A 104 8.34 -23.81 7.06
N ASP A 105 8.33 -24.24 5.79
CA ASP A 105 8.85 -25.55 5.36
C ASP A 105 10.29 -25.48 4.84
N ILE A 106 11.01 -24.37 5.03
CA ILE A 106 12.41 -24.25 4.59
C ILE A 106 13.28 -25.22 5.40
N ASN A 107 13.74 -26.28 4.73
CA ASN A 107 14.74 -27.20 5.28
C ASN A 107 16.15 -26.67 4.95
N VAL A 108 16.96 -26.38 5.97
CA VAL A 108 18.36 -25.94 5.82
C VAL A 108 19.39 -27.02 6.20
N ASP A 109 18.95 -28.25 6.50
CA ASP A 109 19.77 -29.27 7.18
C ASP A 109 20.96 -29.77 6.33
N ASN A 110 20.90 -29.62 5.01
CA ASN A 110 21.94 -30.08 4.07
C ASN A 110 22.62 -28.94 3.27
N TYR A 111 22.48 -27.68 3.70
CA TYR A 111 23.06 -26.51 3.01
C TYR A 111 24.38 -26.02 3.61
N ALA A 112 24.85 -26.69 4.66
CA ALA A 112 26.17 -26.47 5.27
C ALA A 112 27.17 -27.53 4.76
N GLU A 113 27.48 -27.49 3.46
CA GLU A 113 28.73 -28.05 2.90
C GLU A 113 29.53 -26.94 2.21
#